data_AF-A0A931DF42-F1
#
_entry.id   AF-A0A931DF42-F1
#
_cell.length_a   1.000
_cell.length_b   1.000
_cell.length_c   1.000
_cell.angle_alpha   90.00
_cell.angle_beta   90.00
_cell.angle_gamma   90.00
#
_symmetry.space_group_name_H-M   'P 1'
#
loop_
_entity.id
_entity.type
_entity.pdbx_description
1 polymer ?
#
loop_
_entity_poly.entity_id
_entity_poly.type
_entity_poly.pdbx_seq_one_letter_code
_entity_poly.pdbx_strand_id
1 'polypeptide(L)'
;MAEPMSDEQIAEIRKHIKQVDFLTFAAPPKEGSGRNGRITEVTLQGRDDLEALAELIGADVPALLEEVKRLRERMAIVEAFVADRAQFVTAIVNCHPDNAHDYDRWQGHAEGRRQLAQQLGLPVAWPGDQNGDRTDG
;
A
#
# COMPACT_ATOMS: atom_id res chain seq x y z
N MET A 1 4.12 -22.39 -1.12
CA MET A 1 5.51 -22.10 -1.51
C MET A 1 5.62 -22.49 -2.97
N ALA A 2 5.89 -21.55 -3.88
CA ALA A 2 6.02 -21.89 -5.29
C ALA A 2 7.32 -22.68 -5.48
N GLU A 3 7.25 -23.81 -6.18
CA GLU A 3 8.44 -24.59 -6.51
C GLU A 3 9.36 -23.78 -7.44
N PRO A 4 10.68 -23.81 -7.22
CA PRO A 4 11.62 -23.11 -8.09
C PRO A 4 11.59 -23.73 -9.49
N MET A 5 11.63 -22.88 -10.52
CA MET A 5 11.63 -23.31 -11.92
C MET A 5 12.83 -24.19 -12.24
N SER A 6 12.64 -25.18 -13.11
CA SER A 6 13.70 -26.10 -13.53
C SER A 6 14.71 -25.40 -14.45
N ASP A 7 15.95 -25.93 -14.48
CA ASP A 7 17.05 -25.38 -15.28
C ASP A 7 16.73 -25.34 -16.80
N GLU A 8 15.93 -26.30 -17.28
CA GLU A 8 15.44 -26.33 -18.67
C GLU A 8 14.44 -25.21 -18.96
N GLN A 9 13.54 -24.89 -18.02
CA GLN A 9 12.61 -23.77 -18.15
C GLN A 9 13.35 -22.43 -18.16
N ILE A 10 14.40 -22.29 -17.33
CA ILE A 10 15.26 -21.11 -17.29
C ILE A 10 16.03 -20.93 -18.61
N ALA A 11 16.46 -22.02 -19.24
CA ALA A 11 17.17 -21.99 -20.52
C ALA A 11 16.27 -21.60 -21.71
N GLU A 12 15.03 -22.10 -21.75
CA GLU A 12 14.04 -21.77 -22.78
C GLU A 12 13.65 -20.28 -22.73
N ILE A 13 13.47 -19.77 -21.50
CA ILE A 13 13.21 -18.35 -21.21
C ILE A 13 14.39 -17.48 -21.68
N ARG A 14 15.63 -17.87 -21.38
CA ARG A 14 16.84 -17.13 -21.83
C ARG A 14 17.02 -17.12 -23.34
N LYS A 15 16.45 -18.10 -24.06
CA LYS A 15 16.52 -18.17 -25.53
C LYS A 15 15.57 -17.19 -26.21
N HIS A 16 14.47 -16.84 -25.53
CA HIS A 16 13.45 -15.90 -26.03
C HIS A 16 13.60 -14.49 -25.43
N ILE A 17 14.28 -14.35 -24.29
CA ILE A 17 14.56 -13.07 -23.66
C ILE A 17 15.91 -12.53 -24.16
N LYS A 18 15.89 -11.47 -24.98
CA LYS A 18 17.12 -10.73 -25.31
C LYS A 18 17.50 -9.65 -24.30
N GLN A 19 16.56 -9.12 -23.50
CA GLN A 19 16.81 -8.42 -22.24
C GLN A 19 15.47 -7.99 -21.64
N VAL A 20 15.24 -8.23 -20.34
CA VAL A 20 14.15 -7.57 -19.60
C VAL A 20 14.75 -7.01 -18.31
N ASP A 21 14.88 -5.69 -18.23
CA ASP A 21 15.23 -4.98 -17.00
C ASP A 21 13.98 -4.24 -16.51
N PHE A 22 13.35 -4.76 -15.46
CA PHE A 22 12.26 -4.08 -14.78
C PHE A 22 12.79 -2.85 -14.03
N LEU A 23 12.18 -1.68 -14.28
CA LEU A 23 12.43 -0.47 -13.50
C LEU A 23 11.95 -0.70 -12.06
N THR A 24 12.87 -1.04 -11.17
CA THR A 24 12.66 -0.87 -9.73
C THR A 24 12.88 0.60 -9.41
N PHE A 25 11.81 1.29 -9.00
CA PHE A 25 11.91 2.62 -8.37
C PHE A 25 12.60 2.46 -7.00
N ALA A 26 13.92 2.31 -7.01
CA ALA A 26 14.72 2.59 -5.82
C ALA A 26 14.75 4.11 -5.66
N ALA A 27 14.50 4.56 -4.42
CA ALA A 27 14.43 5.96 -3.99
C ALA A 27 15.46 6.90 -4.65
N PRO A 28 15.14 8.20 -4.80
CA PRO A 28 16.04 9.15 -5.45
C PRO A 28 17.44 9.10 -4.79
N PRO A 29 18.51 9.09 -5.59
CA PRO A 29 19.86 8.99 -5.06
C PRO A 29 20.17 10.22 -4.21
N LYS A 30 20.80 10.00 -3.04
CA LYS A 30 21.34 11.10 -2.23
C LYS A 30 22.39 11.84 -3.05
N GLU A 31 22.33 13.17 -3.06
CA GLU A 31 23.30 14.03 -3.72
C GLU A 31 24.73 13.60 -3.34
N GLY A 32 25.54 13.29 -4.36
CA GLY A 32 26.94 12.91 -4.21
C GLY A 32 27.28 11.43 -4.45
N SER A 33 26.31 10.53 -4.69
CA SER A 33 26.64 9.15 -5.06
C SER A 33 26.86 9.02 -6.57
N GLY A 34 28.12 8.99 -7.00
CA GLY A 34 28.55 8.79 -8.39
C GLY A 34 28.29 7.37 -8.93
N ARG A 35 27.05 6.89 -8.92
CA ARG A 35 26.63 5.75 -9.74
C ARG A 35 25.85 6.28 -10.93
N ASN A 36 26.56 6.38 -12.07
CA ASN A 36 25.97 6.55 -13.39
C ASN A 36 24.94 5.44 -13.64
N GLY A 37 23.68 5.71 -13.32
CA GLY A 37 22.55 4.93 -13.81
C GLY A 37 22.50 5.13 -15.31
N ARG A 38 23.09 4.19 -16.05
CA ARG A 38 23.14 4.19 -17.51
C ARG A 38 21.71 4.01 -18.00
N ILE A 39 21.08 5.08 -18.47
CA ILE A 39 19.84 5.00 -19.24
C ILE A 39 20.25 4.44 -20.61
N THR A 40 19.87 3.20 -20.88
CA THR A 40 19.97 2.59 -22.21
C THR A 40 18.61 2.69 -22.89
N GLU A 41 18.57 3.47 -23.97
CA GLU A 41 17.44 3.63 -24.86
C GLU A 41 17.00 2.28 -25.43
N VAL A 42 15.68 2.02 -25.45
CA VAL A 42 15.08 0.81 -26.00
C VAL A 42 14.43 1.17 -27.34
N THR A 43 14.90 0.56 -28.43
CA THR A 43 14.33 0.73 -29.77
C THR A 43 13.44 -0.47 -30.11
N LEU A 44 12.13 -0.25 -30.20
CA LEU A 44 11.18 -1.25 -30.70
C LEU A 44 11.19 -1.20 -32.24
N GLN A 45 11.44 -2.32 -32.90
CA GLN A 45 11.71 -2.36 -34.35
C GLN A 45 10.60 -3.00 -35.17
N GLY A 46 9.59 -3.61 -34.54
CA GLY A 46 8.52 -4.29 -35.28
C GLY A 46 7.23 -4.50 -34.50
N ARG A 47 6.22 -5.01 -35.23
CA ARG A 47 4.89 -5.34 -34.70
C ARG A 47 4.95 -6.45 -33.64
N ASP A 48 5.85 -7.41 -33.82
CA ASP A 48 6.04 -8.54 -32.90
C ASP A 48 6.57 -8.06 -31.53
N ASP A 49 7.42 -7.03 -31.50
CA ASP A 49 7.91 -6.41 -30.25
C ASP A 49 6.76 -5.74 -29.48
N LEU A 50 5.83 -5.10 -30.20
CA LEU A 50 4.66 -4.46 -29.60
C LEU A 50 3.64 -5.48 -29.10
N GLU A 51 3.46 -6.59 -29.81
CA GLU A 51 2.59 -7.70 -29.39
C GLU A 51 3.15 -8.39 -28.14
N ALA A 52 4.47 -8.65 -28.09
CA ALA A 52 5.12 -9.19 -26.89
C ALA A 52 5.03 -8.24 -25.68
N LEU A 53 5.17 -6.91 -25.90
CA LEU A 53 4.98 -5.92 -24.84
C LEU A 53 3.52 -5.86 -24.37
N ALA A 54 2.57 -5.96 -25.30
CA ALA A 54 1.13 -5.98 -25.00
C ALA A 54 0.70 -7.26 -24.28
N GLU A 55 1.34 -8.39 -24.57
CA GLU A 55 1.11 -9.65 -23.86
C GLU A 55 1.70 -9.60 -22.44
N LEU A 56 2.92 -9.08 -22.30
CA LEU A 56 3.56 -8.89 -20.99
C LEU A 56 2.76 -7.93 -20.09
N ILE A 57 2.34 -6.78 -20.63
CA ILE A 57 1.54 -5.79 -19.88
C ILE A 57 0.10 -6.30 -19.70
N GLY A 58 -0.48 -6.93 -20.73
CA GLY A 58 -1.87 -7.37 -20.77
C GLY A 58 -2.20 -8.55 -19.86
N ALA A 59 -1.24 -9.43 -19.59
CA ALA A 59 -1.42 -10.56 -18.67
C ALA A 59 -1.39 -10.12 -17.19
N ASP A 60 -0.51 -9.18 -16.84
CA ASP A 60 -0.30 -8.77 -15.45
C ASP A 60 -1.30 -7.71 -14.98
N VAL A 61 -1.78 -6.84 -15.88
CA VAL A 61 -2.70 -5.75 -15.52
C VAL A 61 -4.01 -6.25 -14.89
N PRO A 62 -4.72 -7.26 -15.42
CA PRO A 62 -5.94 -7.77 -14.81
C PRO A 62 -5.72 -8.31 -13.39
N ALA A 63 -4.62 -9.05 -13.17
CA ALA A 63 -4.28 -9.59 -11.86
C ALA A 63 -3.94 -8.47 -10.85
N LEU A 64 -3.19 -7.46 -11.28
CA LEU A 64 -2.87 -6.28 -10.46
C LEU A 64 -4.12 -5.46 -10.14
N LEU A 65 -5.06 -5.32 -11.08
CA LEU A 65 -6.32 -4.61 -10.85
C LEU A 65 -7.19 -5.32 -9.79
N GLU A 66 -7.30 -6.64 -9.86
CA GLU A 66 -8.02 -7.41 -8.83
C GLU A 66 -7.33 -7.32 -7.47
N GLU A 67 -6.00 -7.35 -7.42
CA GLU A 67 -5.27 -7.16 -6.17
C GLU A 67 -5.46 -5.75 -5.59
N VAL A 68 -5.41 -4.71 -6.42
CA VAL A 68 -5.71 -3.34 -6.00
C VAL A 68 -7.14 -3.22 -5.47
N LYS A 69 -8.11 -3.85 -6.12
CA LYS A 69 -9.51 -3.88 -5.66
C LYS A 69 -9.61 -4.55 -4.29
N ARG A 70 -9.02 -5.73 -4.12
CA ARG A 70 -9.00 -6.47 -2.84
C ARG A 70 -8.36 -5.64 -1.72
N LEU A 71 -7.24 -4.98 -2.01
CA LEU A 71 -6.54 -4.13 -1.04
C LEU A 71 -7.39 -2.90 -0.67
N ARG A 72 -8.08 -2.29 -1.63
CA ARG A 72 -9.01 -1.17 -1.37
C ARG A 72 -10.18 -1.58 -0.48
N GLU A 73 -10.78 -2.74 -0.74
CA GLU A 73 -11.87 -3.28 0.10
C GLU A 73 -11.40 -3.51 1.55
N ARG A 74 -10.20 -4.06 1.73
CA ARG A 74 -9.60 -4.25 3.06
C ARG A 74 -9.25 -2.92 3.73
N MET A 75 -8.76 -1.95 2.96
CA MET A 75 -8.45 -0.60 3.48
C MET A 75 -9.71 0.08 3.99
N ALA A 76 -10.84 0.01 3.26
CA ALA A 76 -12.11 0.58 3.69
C ALA A 76 -12.59 0.03 5.03
N ILE A 77 -12.37 -1.26 5.30
CA ILE A 77 -12.69 -1.89 6.60
C ILE A 77 -11.82 -1.29 7.72
N VAL A 78 -10.52 -1.09 7.45
CA VAL A 78 -9.59 -0.51 8.43
C VAL A 78 -9.88 0.96 8.69
N GLU A 79 -10.19 1.73 7.64
CA GLU A 79 -10.61 3.13 7.73
C GLU A 79 -11.87 3.27 8.61
N ALA A 80 -12.88 2.43 8.39
CA ALA A 80 -14.08 2.40 9.22
C ALA A 80 -13.76 2.06 10.68
N PHE A 81 -12.93 1.03 10.91
CA PHE A 81 -12.50 0.64 12.26
C PHE A 81 -11.77 1.76 13.01
N VAL A 82 -10.93 2.53 12.31
CA VAL A 82 -10.22 3.69 12.87
C VAL A 82 -11.19 4.84 13.13
N ALA A 83 -12.13 5.11 12.22
CA ALA A 83 -13.13 6.16 12.35
C ALA A 83 -14.03 5.96 13.60
N ASP A 84 -14.32 4.72 13.98
CA ASP A 84 -15.06 4.38 15.21
C ASP A 84 -14.40 4.92 16.48
N ARG A 85 -13.13 5.34 16.44
CA ARG A 85 -12.44 6.00 17.56
C ARG A 85 -13.28 7.12 18.17
N ALA A 86 -13.97 7.93 17.36
CA ALA A 86 -14.78 9.05 17.84
C ALA A 86 -15.88 8.60 18.82
N GLN A 87 -16.44 7.39 18.65
CA GLN A 87 -17.43 6.85 19.57
C GLN A 87 -16.81 6.53 20.93
N PHE A 88 -15.61 5.96 20.96
CA PHE A 88 -14.90 5.69 22.22
C PHE A 88 -14.48 6.97 22.92
N VAL A 89 -14.02 7.99 22.19
CA VAL A 89 -13.74 9.31 22.79
C VAL A 89 -15.01 9.93 23.38
N THR A 90 -16.15 9.82 22.70
CA THR A 90 -17.44 10.26 23.24
C THR A 90 -17.79 9.53 24.53
N ALA A 91 -17.58 8.21 24.58
CA ALA A 91 -17.82 7.41 25.78
C ALA A 91 -16.90 7.84 26.95
N ILE A 92 -15.62 8.08 26.68
CA ILE A 92 -14.65 8.59 27.66
C ILE A 92 -15.12 9.94 28.25
N VAL A 93 -15.50 10.89 27.39
CA VAL A 93 -15.94 12.23 27.81
C VAL A 93 -17.21 12.17 28.67
N ASN A 94 -18.10 11.22 28.38
CA ASN A 94 -19.37 11.05 29.09
C ASN A 94 -19.28 10.06 30.27
N CYS A 95 -18.10 9.54 30.59
CA CYS A 95 -17.94 8.55 31.65
C CYS A 95 -18.18 9.18 33.03
N HIS A 96 -18.93 8.49 33.89
CA HIS A 96 -19.14 8.93 35.28
C HIS A 96 -17.83 8.79 36.07
N PRO A 97 -17.46 9.74 36.95
CA PRO A 97 -16.20 9.71 37.71
C PRO A 97 -15.96 8.41 38.50
N ASP A 98 -17.03 7.78 38.98
CA ASP A 98 -16.95 6.53 39.76
C ASP A 98 -16.87 5.25 38.89
N ASN A 99 -16.78 5.38 37.56
CA ASN A 99 -16.71 4.23 36.63
C ASN A 99 -15.33 4.11 35.96
N ALA A 100 -14.29 4.03 36.78
CA ALA A 100 -12.90 3.94 36.32
C ALA A 100 -12.63 2.75 35.38
N HIS A 101 -13.31 1.61 35.58
CA HIS A 101 -13.11 0.43 34.74
C HIS A 101 -13.56 0.63 33.29
N ASP A 102 -14.73 1.23 33.07
CA ASP A 102 -15.21 1.52 31.71
C ASP A 102 -14.40 2.65 31.08
N TYR A 103 -13.98 3.64 31.88
CA TYR A 103 -13.08 4.70 31.43
C TYR A 103 -11.78 4.12 30.85
N ASP A 104 -11.07 3.27 31.61
CA ASP A 104 -9.81 2.67 31.19
C ASP A 104 -9.99 1.78 29.95
N ARG A 105 -11.10 1.02 29.90
CA ARG A 105 -11.46 0.18 28.76
C ARG A 105 -11.64 1.00 27.49
N TRP A 106 -12.38 2.10 27.54
CA TRP A 106 -12.61 2.96 26.38
C TRP A 106 -11.33 3.70 25.98
N GLN A 107 -10.51 4.11 26.94
CA GLN A 107 -9.21 4.74 26.67
C GLN A 107 -8.29 3.81 25.87
N GLY A 108 -8.18 2.53 26.26
CA GLY A 108 -7.41 1.55 25.50
C GLY A 108 -7.91 1.37 24.06
N HIS A 109 -9.23 1.31 23.87
CA HIS A 109 -9.82 1.20 22.53
C HIS A 109 -9.61 2.44 21.66
N ALA A 110 -9.67 3.64 22.25
CA ALA A 110 -9.44 4.90 21.53
C ALA A 110 -7.97 5.09 21.16
N GLU A 111 -7.05 4.67 22.05
CA GLU A 111 -5.61 4.80 21.85
C GLU A 111 -5.08 3.82 20.81
N GLY A 112 -5.50 2.55 20.84
CA GLY A 112 -5.10 1.58 19.83
C GLY A 112 -5.50 2.00 18.41
N ARG A 113 -6.69 2.60 18.25
CA ARG A 113 -7.14 3.17 16.97
C ARG A 113 -6.35 4.40 16.55
N ARG A 114 -5.99 5.29 17.49
CA ARG A 114 -5.14 6.45 17.22
C ARG A 114 -3.78 6.03 16.68
N GLN A 115 -3.13 5.07 17.33
CA GLN A 115 -1.81 4.57 16.93
C GLN A 115 -1.87 3.91 15.55
N LEU A 116 -2.90 3.09 15.30
CA LEU A 116 -3.09 2.46 13.98
C LEU A 116 -3.32 3.52 12.89
N ALA A 117 -4.16 4.53 13.15
CA ALA A 117 -4.39 5.63 12.21
C ALA A 117 -3.08 6.33 11.82
N GLN A 118 -2.25 6.66 12.82
CA GLN A 118 -0.97 7.33 12.60
C GLN A 118 0.01 6.48 11.79
N GLN A 119 0.09 5.17 12.05
CA GLN A 119 0.94 4.27 11.28
C GLN A 119 0.51 4.15 9.82
N LEU A 120 -0.79 4.25 9.55
CA LEU A 120 -1.36 4.17 8.21
C LEU A 120 -1.48 5.54 7.51
N GLY A 121 -1.12 6.64 8.19
CA GLY A 121 -1.30 8.00 7.67
C GLY A 121 -2.77 8.42 7.54
N LEU A 122 -3.68 7.76 8.26
CA LEU A 122 -5.11 8.06 8.26
C LEU A 122 -5.45 9.16 9.28
N PRO A 123 -6.53 9.93 9.06
CA PRO A 123 -7.00 10.92 10.03
C PRO A 123 -7.33 10.30 11.38
N VAL A 124 -7.02 11.02 12.45
CA VAL A 124 -7.39 10.63 13.82
C VAL A 124 -8.76 11.21 14.13
N ALA A 125 -9.81 10.39 14.06
CA ALA A 125 -11.19 10.85 14.25
C ALA A 125 -11.45 11.39 15.67
N TRP A 126 -12.05 12.58 15.77
CA TRP A 126 -12.55 13.21 16.99
C TRP A 126 -14.09 13.38 16.96
N PRO A 127 -14.79 13.38 18.10
CA PRO A 127 -16.23 13.66 18.13
C PRO A 127 -16.58 14.99 17.46
N GLY A 128 -17.49 14.95 16.48
CA GLY A 128 -17.94 16.13 15.74
C GLY A 128 -17.14 16.45 14.46
N ASP A 129 -16.03 15.75 14.19
CA ASP A 129 -15.34 15.85 12.91
C ASP A 129 -16.16 15.11 11.84
N GLN A 130 -17.10 15.82 11.20
CA GLN A 130 -17.91 15.25 10.12
C GLN A 130 -17.20 15.26 8.76
N ASN A 131 -16.04 15.91 8.68
CA ASN A 131 -15.13 15.91 7.54
C ASN A 131 -13.73 15.98 8.15
N GLY A 132 -12.79 15.12 7.75
CA GLY A 132 -11.44 15.02 8.33
C GLY A 132 -10.52 16.23 8.13
N ASP A 133 -11.04 17.45 8.26
CA ASP A 133 -10.31 18.71 8.23
C ASP A 133 -9.97 19.14 9.66
N ARG A 134 -9.09 18.38 10.29
CA ARG A 134 -8.27 18.86 11.40
C ARG A 134 -6.82 18.68 11.00
N THR A 135 -6.31 19.69 10.30
CA THR A 135 -4.88 19.90 10.12
C THR A 135 -4.35 20.67 11.33
N ASP A 136 -4.07 19.94 12.40
CA ASP A 136 -3.47 20.55 13.59
C ASP A 136 -1.94 20.63 13.36
N GLY A 137 -1.45 21.86 13.24
CA GLY A 137 -0.03 22.22 13.13
C GLY A 137 0.70 22.36 14.47
#